data_AF-A0A0F4SQ38-F1
#
_entry.id   AF-A0A0F4SQ38-F1
#
_cell.length_a   1.000
_cell.length_b   1.000
_cell.length_c   1.000
_cell.angle_alpha   90.00
_cell.angle_beta   90.00
_cell.angle_gamma   90.00
#
_symmetry.space_group_name_H-M   'P 1'
#
loop_
_entity.id
_entity.type
_entity.pdbx_description
1 polymer ?
#
loop_
_entity_poly.entity_id
_entity_poly.type
_entity_poly.pdbx_seq_one_letter_code
_entity_poly.pdbx_strand_id
1 'polypeptide(L)'
;MGSSTNDRLQGGKGNDLLQGGEGSDIYLFTAGDGQDIINNLSTTPNDIDVLNIDGLTPQNLWFSRENNNLVIDARGSEDRITVKDWYINPAQQIDVIQAGSTALYANAVDNLVNAMAAFGAPAGGEINLTQAQHDQLNVVIATNWQ
;
A
#
# COMPACT_ATOMS: atom_id res chain seq x y z
N MET A 1 -16.18 9.54 -6.02
CA MET A 1 -15.71 10.77 -5.37
C MET A 1 -16.23 10.73 -3.95
N GLY A 2 -15.35 10.78 -2.96
CA GLY A 2 -15.75 10.90 -1.58
C GLY A 2 -16.08 12.34 -1.21
N SER A 3 -16.71 12.46 -0.06
CA SER A 3 -17.40 13.63 0.44
C SER A 3 -16.62 14.26 1.60
N SER A 4 -17.24 15.13 2.40
CA SER A 4 -16.62 15.62 3.64
C SER A 4 -16.95 14.71 4.83
N THR A 5 -17.13 13.42 4.58
CA THR A 5 -17.57 12.42 5.56
C THR A 5 -16.82 11.12 5.34
N ASN A 6 -16.63 10.36 6.40
CA ASN A 6 -16.02 9.04 6.37
C ASN A 6 -16.69 8.10 5.33
N ASP A 7 -15.93 7.72 4.32
CA ASP A 7 -16.39 6.92 3.20
C ASP A 7 -15.81 5.50 3.22
N ARG A 8 -16.51 4.57 2.56
CA ARG A 8 -16.02 3.22 2.27
C ARG A 8 -15.95 3.05 0.76
N LEU A 9 -14.74 2.92 0.22
CA LEU A 9 -14.48 2.96 -1.22
C LEU A 9 -13.93 1.61 -1.69
N GLN A 10 -14.56 1.04 -2.71
CA GLN A 10 -14.11 -0.19 -3.39
C GLN A 10 -14.35 -0.05 -4.89
N GLY A 11 -13.31 -0.25 -5.70
CA GLY A 11 -13.40 -0.25 -7.16
C GLY A 11 -13.98 -1.57 -7.68
N GLY A 12 -13.52 -2.67 -7.10
CA GLY A 12 -13.82 -4.02 -7.54
C GLY A 12 -12.87 -4.42 -8.66
N LYS A 13 -13.35 -5.20 -9.63
CA LYS A 13 -12.50 -5.62 -10.75
C LYS A 13 -12.32 -4.51 -11.77
N GLY A 14 -11.08 -4.28 -12.18
CA GLY A 14 -10.72 -3.31 -13.20
C GLY A 14 -9.50 -2.51 -12.79
N ASN A 15 -9.35 -1.33 -13.38
CA ASN A 15 -8.36 -0.38 -12.94
C ASN A 15 -9.13 0.86 -12.49
N ASP A 16 -9.28 1.04 -11.18
CA ASP A 16 -10.17 2.03 -10.61
C ASP A 16 -9.43 3.22 -10.00
N LEU A 17 -10.09 4.37 -9.96
CA LEU A 17 -9.64 5.56 -9.24
C LEU A 17 -10.54 5.78 -8.01
N LEU A 18 -9.99 5.56 -6.83
CA LEU A 18 -10.65 5.78 -5.54
C LEU A 18 -10.21 7.14 -4.99
N GLN A 19 -11.19 7.99 -4.66
CA GLN A 19 -10.94 9.34 -4.15
C GLN A 19 -11.67 9.51 -2.82
N GLY A 20 -10.95 9.61 -1.71
CA GLY A 20 -11.54 9.72 -0.36
C GLY A 20 -12.07 11.11 -0.03
N GLY A 21 -11.25 12.14 -0.17
CA GLY A 21 -11.66 13.49 0.21
C GLY A 21 -11.34 13.77 1.67
N GLU A 22 -12.27 14.36 2.41
CA GLU A 22 -12.06 14.68 3.84
C GLU A 22 -12.82 13.69 4.71
N GLY A 23 -12.31 13.45 5.92
CA GLY A 23 -12.84 12.44 6.81
C GLY A 23 -11.96 11.20 6.86
N SER A 24 -12.31 10.27 7.74
CA SER A 24 -11.57 9.03 7.94
C SER A 24 -12.12 7.94 7.01
N ASP A 25 -11.42 7.66 5.93
CA ASP A 25 -11.89 6.80 4.84
C ASP A 25 -11.35 5.38 4.94
N ILE A 26 -12.10 4.44 4.35
CA ILE A 26 -11.70 3.04 4.23
C ILE A 26 -11.69 2.64 2.77
N TYR A 27 -10.51 2.35 2.25
CA TYR A 27 -10.28 1.80 0.92
C TYR A 27 -10.22 0.28 1.00
N LEU A 28 -10.98 -0.41 0.17
CA LEU A 28 -10.98 -1.87 0.10
C LEU A 28 -10.37 -2.32 -1.23
N PHE A 29 -9.38 -3.20 -1.13
CA PHE A 29 -8.78 -3.90 -2.24
C PHE A 29 -8.85 -5.40 -1.99
N THR A 30 -9.20 -6.20 -3.00
CA THR A 30 -9.22 -7.66 -2.94
C THR A 30 -8.27 -8.23 -3.99
N ALA A 31 -7.57 -9.31 -3.68
CA ALA A 31 -6.78 -10.04 -4.68
C ALA A 31 -7.60 -10.34 -5.94
N GLY A 32 -7.09 -9.95 -7.10
CA GLY A 32 -7.72 -10.03 -8.42
C GLY A 32 -8.56 -8.80 -8.82
N ASP A 33 -8.53 -7.73 -8.02
CA ASP A 33 -9.22 -6.46 -8.35
C ASP A 33 -8.52 -5.72 -9.49
N GLY A 34 -7.20 -5.89 -9.71
CA GLY A 34 -6.46 -5.25 -10.79
C GLY A 34 -5.55 -4.11 -10.33
N GLN A 35 -5.49 -3.02 -11.09
CA GLN A 35 -4.54 -1.92 -10.85
C GLN A 35 -5.26 -0.64 -10.44
N ASP A 36 -5.37 -0.44 -9.13
CA ASP A 36 -6.12 0.66 -8.54
C ASP A 36 -5.24 1.83 -8.13
N ILE A 37 -5.81 3.02 -8.22
CA ILE A 37 -5.20 4.27 -7.79
C ILE A 37 -6.04 4.83 -6.64
N ILE A 38 -5.41 4.99 -5.49
CA ILE A 38 -5.97 5.70 -4.34
C ILE A 38 -5.44 7.13 -4.37
N ASN A 39 -6.35 8.09 -4.31
CA ASN A 39 -6.06 9.50 -4.15
C ASN A 39 -6.77 9.99 -2.89
N ASN A 40 -6.04 10.05 -1.77
CA ASN A 40 -6.64 10.30 -0.46
C ASN A 40 -7.33 11.66 -0.40
N LEU A 41 -6.70 12.69 -0.98
CA LEU A 41 -7.19 14.06 -1.03
C LEU A 41 -7.45 14.74 0.33
N SER A 42 -7.19 14.07 1.46
CA SER A 42 -7.34 14.69 2.79
C SER A 42 -6.37 15.85 2.99
N THR A 43 -6.90 16.91 3.60
CA THR A 43 -6.13 18.06 4.07
C THR A 43 -6.04 18.14 5.59
N THR A 44 -6.65 17.18 6.29
CA THR A 44 -6.80 17.16 7.76
C THR A 44 -5.92 16.05 8.37
N PRO A 45 -4.81 16.38 9.05
CA PRO A 45 -3.87 15.39 9.58
C PRO A 45 -4.38 14.50 10.73
N ASN A 46 -5.61 14.72 11.19
CA ASN A 46 -6.20 13.95 12.30
C ASN A 46 -7.22 12.91 11.80
N ASP A 47 -7.53 12.91 10.51
CA ASP A 47 -8.31 11.83 9.92
C ASP A 47 -7.49 10.55 9.95
N ILE A 48 -8.18 9.40 10.04
CA ILE A 48 -7.54 8.09 10.07
C ILE A 48 -8.00 7.31 8.85
N ASP A 49 -7.15 7.26 7.85
CA ASP A 49 -7.41 6.56 6.60
C ASP A 49 -6.86 5.14 6.63
N VAL A 50 -7.67 4.19 6.16
CA VAL A 50 -7.35 2.76 6.21
C VAL A 50 -7.43 2.15 4.82
N LEU A 51 -6.37 1.46 4.41
CA LEU A 51 -6.39 0.56 3.27
C LEU A 51 -6.50 -0.88 3.78
N ASN A 52 -7.61 -1.54 3.48
CA ASN A 52 -7.83 -2.95 3.81
C ASN A 52 -7.62 -3.82 2.57
N ILE A 53 -6.61 -4.68 2.62
CA ILE A 53 -6.20 -5.59 1.55
C ILE A 53 -6.65 -7.00 1.91
N ASP A 54 -7.65 -7.52 1.21
CA ASP A 54 -8.19 -8.87 1.40
C ASP A 54 -7.59 -9.89 0.41
N GLY A 55 -7.46 -11.13 0.86
CA GLY A 55 -6.89 -12.24 0.08
C GLY A 55 -5.36 -12.22 -0.07
N LEU A 56 -4.64 -11.26 0.54
CA LEU A 56 -3.19 -11.15 0.54
C LEU A 56 -2.64 -11.04 1.97
N THR A 57 -1.46 -11.61 2.21
CA THR A 57 -0.70 -11.43 3.46
C THR A 57 0.45 -10.44 3.25
N PRO A 58 1.07 -9.91 4.32
CA PRO A 58 2.23 -9.04 4.20
C PRO A 58 3.36 -9.58 3.31
N GLN A 59 3.57 -10.90 3.29
CA GLN A 59 4.60 -11.55 2.47
C GLN A 59 4.26 -11.56 0.97
N ASN A 60 2.99 -11.37 0.61
CA ASN A 60 2.56 -11.22 -0.77
C ASN A 60 2.77 -9.79 -1.29
N LEU A 61 3.03 -8.81 -0.43
CA LEU A 61 3.08 -7.40 -0.81
C LEU A 61 4.52 -6.92 -1.01
N TRP A 62 4.70 -6.12 -2.06
CA TRP A 62 5.96 -5.45 -2.36
C TRP A 62 5.75 -3.94 -2.43
N PHE A 63 6.36 -3.22 -1.49
CA PHE A 63 6.28 -1.78 -1.34
C PHE A 63 7.45 -1.13 -2.08
N SER A 64 7.13 -0.16 -2.92
CA SER A 64 8.12 0.63 -3.64
C SER A 64 7.68 2.09 -3.75
N ARG A 65 8.66 2.96 -3.97
CA ARG A 65 8.41 4.37 -4.27
C ARG A 65 8.55 4.59 -5.76
N GLU A 66 7.49 5.08 -6.40
CA GLU A 66 7.52 5.56 -7.79
C GLU A 66 7.22 7.07 -7.81
N ASN A 67 8.23 7.88 -8.12
CA ASN A 67 8.15 9.35 -8.02
C ASN A 67 7.72 9.82 -6.61
N ASN A 68 6.51 10.38 -6.50
CA ASN A 68 5.92 10.85 -5.25
C ASN A 68 4.83 9.91 -4.71
N ASN A 69 4.64 8.75 -5.33
CA ASN A 69 3.61 7.79 -4.98
C ASN A 69 4.21 6.63 -4.20
N LEU A 70 3.41 6.05 -3.31
CA LEU A 70 3.63 4.71 -2.80
C LEU A 70 2.99 3.72 -3.77
N VAL A 71 3.72 2.68 -4.15
CA VAL A 71 3.23 1.58 -4.98
C VAL A 71 3.34 0.28 -4.19
N ILE A 72 2.26 -0.49 -4.19
CA ILE A 72 2.14 -1.78 -3.53
C ILE A 72 1.79 -2.81 -4.60
N ASP A 73 2.74 -3.64 -5.00
CA ASP A 73 2.52 -4.73 -5.94
C ASP A 73 2.19 -6.03 -5.18
N ALA A 74 1.19 -6.77 -5.66
CA ALA A 74 0.92 -8.11 -5.15
C ALA A 74 1.73 -9.15 -5.94
N ARG A 75 2.73 -9.72 -5.26
CA ARG A 75 3.67 -10.68 -5.84
C ARG A 75 2.96 -11.91 -6.39
N GLY A 76 3.28 -12.26 -7.63
CA GLY A 76 2.70 -13.41 -8.33
C GLY A 76 1.41 -13.10 -9.08
N SER A 77 1.05 -11.82 -9.21
CA SER A 77 -0.09 -11.32 -9.99
C SER A 77 0.26 -10.00 -10.68
N GLU A 78 -0.70 -9.43 -11.43
CA GLU A 78 -0.62 -8.08 -12.01
C GLU A 78 -1.30 -7.02 -11.13
N ASP A 79 -1.79 -7.42 -9.95
CA ASP A 79 -2.50 -6.53 -9.03
C ASP A 79 -1.55 -5.50 -8.44
N ARG A 80 -2.02 -4.24 -8.40
CA ARG A 80 -1.24 -3.10 -7.94
C ARG A 80 -2.14 -2.08 -7.29
N ILE A 81 -1.67 -1.52 -6.17
CA ILE A 81 -2.28 -0.36 -5.52
C ILE A 81 -1.29 0.79 -5.60
N THR A 82 -1.70 1.93 -6.17
CA THR A 82 -0.91 3.16 -6.18
C THR A 82 -1.57 4.19 -5.28
N VAL A 83 -0.91 4.56 -4.18
CA VAL A 83 -1.34 5.69 -3.35
C VAL A 83 -0.64 6.96 -3.83
N LYS A 84 -1.42 7.85 -4.42
CA LYS A 84 -0.93 9.11 -4.98
C LYS A 84 -0.39 10.02 -3.90
N ASP A 85 0.69 10.72 -4.25
CA ASP A 85 1.20 11.86 -3.48
C ASP A 85 1.59 11.55 -2.01
N TRP A 86 1.77 10.25 -1.70
CA TRP A 86 2.26 9.74 -0.41
C TRP A 86 3.49 10.48 0.12
N TYR A 87 4.39 10.85 -0.79
CA TYR A 87 5.66 11.52 -0.48
C TYR A 87 5.61 13.05 -0.65
N ILE A 88 4.43 13.65 -0.84
CA ILE A 88 4.23 15.10 -0.96
C ILE A 88 3.65 15.68 0.33
N ASN A 89 2.54 15.13 0.80
CA ASN A 89 1.80 15.64 1.94
C ASN A 89 1.44 14.50 2.89
N PRO A 90 1.89 14.53 4.16
CA PRO A 90 1.52 13.52 5.15
C PRO A 90 0.01 13.33 5.31
N ALA A 91 -0.81 14.38 5.15
CA ALA A 91 -2.27 14.25 5.21
C ALA A 91 -2.87 13.44 4.04
N GLN A 92 -2.10 13.20 2.97
CA GLN A 92 -2.52 12.36 1.84
C GLN A 92 -2.05 10.90 1.96
N GLN A 93 -1.31 10.57 3.03
CA GLN A 93 -0.95 9.19 3.31
C GLN A 93 -2.18 8.41 3.80
N ILE A 94 -2.10 7.10 3.68
CA ILE A 94 -3.00 6.19 4.38
C ILE A 94 -2.33 5.84 5.70
N ASP A 95 -3.00 6.12 6.82
CA ASP A 95 -2.44 5.93 8.16
C ASP A 95 -2.17 4.46 8.49
N VAL A 96 -3.07 3.58 8.04
CA VAL A 96 -3.01 2.15 8.35
C VAL A 96 -3.29 1.31 7.11
N ILE A 97 -2.36 0.42 6.79
CA ILE A 97 -2.53 -0.61 5.76
C ILE A 97 -2.74 -1.95 6.47
N GLN A 98 -3.89 -2.58 6.25
CA GLN A 98 -4.25 -3.88 6.80
C GLN A 98 -4.10 -4.95 5.74
N ALA A 99 -3.43 -6.06 6.09
CA ALA A 99 -3.31 -7.24 5.25
C ALA A 99 -3.31 -8.49 6.15
N GLY A 100 -4.16 -9.45 5.84
CA GLY A 100 -4.42 -10.60 6.72
C GLY A 100 -4.90 -10.15 8.10
N SER A 101 -4.20 -10.56 9.16
CA SER A 101 -4.54 -10.19 10.55
C SER A 101 -3.62 -9.12 11.14
N THR A 102 -2.85 -8.43 10.31
CA THR A 102 -1.81 -7.48 10.74
C THR A 102 -1.99 -6.11 10.09
N ALA A 103 -1.46 -5.09 10.76
CA ALA A 103 -1.46 -3.71 10.32
C ALA A 103 -0.04 -3.17 10.15
N LEU A 104 0.16 -2.38 9.10
CA LEU A 104 1.34 -1.57 8.85
C LEU A 104 0.93 -0.10 8.97
N TYR A 105 1.57 0.62 9.90
CA TYR A 105 1.34 2.05 10.09
C TYR A 105 2.19 2.87 9.11
N ALA A 106 1.70 4.04 8.69
CA ALA A 106 2.36 4.92 7.73
C ALA A 106 3.84 5.21 8.08
N ASN A 107 4.15 5.40 9.36
CA ASN A 107 5.51 5.66 9.84
C ASN A 107 6.49 4.48 9.67
N ALA A 108 5.98 3.27 9.41
CA ALA A 108 6.77 2.06 9.19
C ALA A 108 6.86 1.67 7.71
N VAL A 109 6.08 2.30 6.82
CA VAL A 109 6.07 2.00 5.38
C VAL A 109 7.46 2.17 4.75
N ASP A 110 8.18 3.23 5.11
CA ASP A 110 9.51 3.49 4.54
C ASP A 110 10.55 2.45 4.96
N ASN A 111 10.36 1.74 6.08
CA ASN A 111 11.24 0.62 6.43
C ASN A 111 11.11 -0.51 5.40
N LEU A 112 9.89 -0.78 4.94
CA LEU A 112 9.64 -1.78 3.89
C LEU A 112 10.14 -1.30 2.54
N VAL A 113 9.82 -0.06 2.14
CA VAL A 113 10.27 0.51 0.86
C VAL A 113 11.79 0.50 0.75
N ASN A 114 12.51 0.92 1.80
CA ASN A 114 13.97 0.93 1.81
C ASN A 114 14.56 -0.48 1.77
N ALA A 115 14.00 -1.41 2.55
CA ALA A 115 14.46 -2.80 2.54
C ALA A 115 14.23 -3.45 1.17
N MET A 116 13.02 -3.35 0.62
CA MET A 116 12.64 -3.94 -0.66
C MET A 116 13.45 -3.33 -1.82
N ALA A 117 13.70 -2.02 -1.81
CA ALA A 117 14.60 -1.38 -2.78
C ALA A 117 16.04 -1.93 -2.70
N ALA A 118 16.56 -2.20 -1.49
CA ALA A 118 17.89 -2.78 -1.31
C ALA A 118 17.99 -4.24 -1.80
N PHE A 119 16.86 -4.96 -1.85
CA PHE A 119 16.81 -6.34 -2.31
C PHE A 119 16.41 -6.50 -3.79
N GLY A 120 15.93 -5.46 -4.49
CA GLY A 120 15.47 -5.60 -5.88
C GLY A 120 15.21 -4.32 -6.67
N ALA A 121 16.27 -3.63 -7.13
CA ALA A 121 16.22 -2.83 -8.37
C ALA A 121 17.20 -3.44 -9.38
N PRO A 122 16.78 -3.72 -10.63
CA PRO A 122 16.15 -2.70 -11.47
C PRO A 122 14.85 -3.15 -12.15
N ALA A 123 14.10 -2.16 -12.62
CA ALA A 123 12.87 -2.29 -13.38
C ALA A 123 12.84 -3.50 -14.35
N GLY A 124 11.81 -4.34 -14.22
CA GLY A 124 11.32 -5.15 -15.33
C GLY A 124 11.85 -6.60 -15.49
N GLY A 125 12.32 -7.28 -14.44
CA GLY A 125 12.63 -8.71 -14.59
C GLY A 125 12.90 -9.41 -13.26
N GLU A 126 12.14 -10.50 -13.01
CA GLU A 126 12.21 -11.46 -11.90
C GLU A 126 13.19 -11.18 -10.75
N ILE A 127 12.64 -10.87 -9.57
CA ILE A 127 13.40 -10.75 -8.33
C ILE A 127 13.86 -12.15 -7.89
N ASN A 128 15.03 -12.58 -8.35
CA ASN A 128 15.70 -13.79 -7.85
C ASN A 128 16.42 -13.48 -6.53
N LEU A 129 15.67 -13.40 -5.43
CA LEU A 129 16.25 -13.31 -4.09
C LEU A 129 16.88 -14.65 -3.70
N THR A 130 18.05 -14.60 -3.09
CA THR A 130 18.61 -15.77 -2.39
C THR A 130 17.77 -16.10 -1.15
N GLN A 131 17.85 -17.33 -0.64
CA GLN A 131 17.16 -17.73 0.59
C GLN A 131 17.50 -16.80 1.77
N ALA A 132 18.77 -16.39 1.90
CA ALA A 132 19.20 -15.50 2.97
C ALA A 132 18.58 -14.09 2.85
N GLN A 133 18.40 -13.58 1.62
CA GLN A 133 17.71 -12.30 1.40
C GLN A 133 16.20 -12.42 1.66
N HIS A 134 15.59 -13.55 1.30
CA HIS A 134 14.21 -13.85 1.67
C HIS A 134 14.03 -13.86 3.20
N ASP A 135 14.92 -14.53 3.91
CA ASP A 135 14.85 -14.62 5.37
C ASP A 135 15.02 -13.23 6.02
N GLN A 136 15.97 -12.43 5.54
CA GLN A 136 16.15 -11.05 6.03
C GLN A 136 14.93 -10.16 5.74
N LEU A 137 14.37 -10.23 4.54
CA LEU A 137 13.17 -9.46 4.18
C LEU A 137 11.98 -9.88 5.05
N ASN A 138 11.81 -11.17 5.32
CA ASN A 138 10.75 -11.68 6.19
C ASN A 138 10.87 -11.14 7.62
N VAL A 139 12.09 -10.97 8.15
CA VAL A 139 12.30 -10.34 9.46
C VAL A 139 11.87 -8.88 9.44
N VAL A 140 12.22 -8.14 8.39
CA VAL A 140 11.81 -6.72 8.25
C VAL A 140 10.28 -6.62 8.16
N ILE A 141 9.64 -7.46 7.37
CA ILE A 141 8.18 -7.54 7.28
C ILE A 141 7.59 -7.81 8.67
N ALA A 142 8.00 -8.90 9.34
CA ALA A 142 7.46 -9.27 10.65
C ALA A 142 7.69 -8.23 11.75
N THR A 143 8.70 -7.38 11.63
CA THR A 143 9.00 -6.32 12.62
C THR A 143 8.13 -5.09 12.45
N ASN A 144 7.70 -4.79 11.21
CA ASN A 144 6.96 -3.57 10.88
C ASN A 144 5.44 -3.78 10.83
N TRP A 145 5.00 -5.02 10.61
CA TRP A 145 3.59 -5.41 10.67
C TRP A 145 3.24 -5.86 12.09
N GLN A 146 2.19 -5.28 12.71
CA GLN A 146 1.75 -5.54 14.08
C GLN A 146 0.32 -6.09 14.15
#